data_AF-A0A7W4A1K4-F1
#
_entry.id   AF-A0A7W4A1K4-F1
#
_cell.length_a   1.000
_cell.length_b   1.000
_cell.length_c   1.000
_cell.angle_alpha   90.00
_cell.angle_beta   90.00
_cell.angle_gamma   90.00
#
_symmetry.space_group_name_H-M   'P 1'
#
loop_
_entity.id
_entity.type
_entity.pdbx_description
1 polymer ?
#
loop_
_entity_poly.entity_id
_entity_poly.type
_entity_poly.pdbx_seq_one_letter_code
_entity_poly.pdbx_strand_id
1 'polypeptide(L)'
;MKKIALILLGGALLAGCQTTSSDLTSTANSAATSATDGATSSVSSLTSNLLNTNFPSLSCSAIKQTFVTYEAQAANLESGSSMLTAAGISTESTKVKLDSAYNTAKATAIPVMSAKGCSETL
;
A
#
# COMPACT_ATOMS: atom_id res chain seq x y z
N MET A 1 -3.60 49.54 -58.79
CA MET A 1 -4.97 49.05 -59.10
C MET A 1 -5.22 47.76 -58.31
N LYS A 2 -6.42 47.63 -57.74
CA LYS A 2 -7.02 46.53 -56.96
C LYS A 2 -6.45 45.10 -57.16
N LYS A 3 -6.39 44.31 -56.07
CA LYS A 3 -7.19 43.08 -55.85
C LYS A 3 -6.92 42.41 -54.49
N ILE A 4 -8.01 42.09 -53.79
CA ILE A 4 -8.11 41.17 -52.64
C ILE A 4 -8.28 39.74 -53.19
N ALA A 5 -7.63 38.73 -52.60
CA ALA A 5 -8.09 37.34 -52.44
C ALA A 5 -7.00 36.55 -51.67
N LEU A 6 -7.25 36.11 -50.43
CA LEU A 6 -7.91 34.86 -50.00
C LEU A 6 -7.04 33.60 -50.13
N ILE A 7 -6.64 33.09 -48.95
CA ILE A 7 -6.61 31.70 -48.46
C ILE A 7 -6.16 30.62 -49.46
N LEU A 8 -5.12 29.84 -49.12
CA LEU A 8 -5.11 28.36 -49.16
C LEU A 8 -3.68 27.79 -48.96
N LEU A 9 -3.63 26.70 -48.19
CA LEU A 9 -2.56 25.69 -48.15
C LEU A 9 -1.29 25.99 -47.34
N GLY A 10 -1.46 25.97 -46.03
CA GLY A 10 -0.41 25.58 -45.08
C GLY A 10 -1.01 24.75 -43.96
N GLY A 11 -1.79 23.72 -44.32
CA GLY A 11 -2.46 22.83 -43.38
C GLY A 11 -1.44 22.13 -42.50
N ALA A 12 -1.19 22.69 -41.31
CA ALA A 12 -0.85 21.86 -40.16
C ALA A 12 -1.97 20.83 -40.05
N LEU A 13 -1.61 19.55 -40.11
CA LEU A 13 -2.50 18.46 -39.75
C LEU A 13 -2.92 18.65 -38.28
N LEU A 14 -3.96 19.47 -38.04
CA LEU A 14 -4.91 19.26 -36.96
C LEU A 14 -5.86 18.14 -37.39
N ALA A 15 -5.28 16.99 -37.74
CA ALA A 15 -6.02 15.75 -37.86
C ALA A 15 -6.17 15.20 -36.44
N GLY A 16 -7.35 15.41 -35.86
CA GLY A 16 -7.87 14.58 -34.79
C GLY A 16 -7.21 14.78 -33.42
N CYS A 17 -7.77 15.73 -32.67
CA CYS A 17 -8.09 15.45 -31.28
C CYS A 17 -9.05 14.25 -31.24
N GLN A 18 -8.50 13.04 -31.32
CA GLN A 18 -9.16 11.79 -30.98
C GLN A 18 -8.09 10.85 -30.43
N THR A 19 -7.65 11.14 -29.21
CA THR A 19 -7.20 10.08 -28.30
C THR A 19 -8.28 9.94 -27.25
N THR A 20 -9.33 9.25 -27.66
CA THR A 20 -10.09 8.28 -26.87
C THR A 20 -9.81 8.33 -25.37
N SER A 21 -10.73 8.93 -24.63
CA SER A 21 -10.81 8.94 -23.15
C SER A 21 -10.98 7.55 -22.50
N SER A 22 -10.65 6.45 -23.20
CA SER A 22 -10.83 5.06 -22.72
C SER A 22 -9.52 4.37 -22.35
N ASP A 23 -8.36 4.87 -22.79
CA ASP A 23 -7.04 4.25 -22.49
C ASP A 23 -6.45 4.70 -21.14
N LEU A 24 -6.70 5.96 -20.75
CA LEU A 24 -6.31 6.45 -19.41
C LEU A 24 -7.08 5.74 -18.30
N THR A 25 -8.38 5.49 -18.51
CA THR A 25 -9.24 4.83 -17.53
C THR A 25 -8.86 3.36 -17.34
N SER A 26 -8.54 2.64 -18.43
CA SER A 26 -8.17 1.22 -18.34
C SER A 26 -6.78 1.02 -17.74
N THR A 27 -5.81 1.87 -18.08
CA THR A 27 -4.45 1.83 -17.49
C THR A 27 -4.46 2.27 -16.02
N ALA A 28 -5.23 3.30 -15.67
CA ALA A 28 -5.43 3.71 -14.27
C ALA A 28 -6.13 2.61 -13.45
N ASN A 29 -7.11 1.92 -14.04
CA ASN A 29 -7.84 0.85 -13.38
C ASN A 29 -6.99 -0.43 -13.21
N SER A 30 -6.19 -0.82 -14.22
CA SER A 30 -5.27 -1.96 -14.11
C SER A 30 -4.09 -1.70 -13.17
N ALA A 31 -3.57 -0.47 -13.12
CA ALA A 31 -2.56 -0.06 -12.14
C ALA A 31 -3.15 0.01 -10.73
N ALA A 32 -4.38 0.48 -10.59
CA ALA A 32 -5.13 0.45 -9.33
C ALA A 32 -5.32 -0.98 -8.83
N THR A 33 -5.82 -1.91 -9.64
CA THR A 33 -5.98 -3.33 -9.26
C THR A 33 -4.65 -4.00 -8.90
N SER A 34 -3.58 -3.76 -9.66
CA SER A 34 -2.26 -4.34 -9.37
C SER A 34 -1.64 -3.80 -8.08
N ALA A 35 -1.87 -2.51 -7.78
CA ALA A 35 -1.48 -1.91 -6.50
C ALA A 35 -2.33 -2.45 -5.32
N THR A 36 -3.62 -2.72 -5.56
CA THR A 36 -4.53 -3.38 -4.59
C THR A 36 -4.05 -4.77 -4.21
N ASP A 37 -3.77 -5.60 -5.21
CA ASP A 37 -3.40 -7.00 -5.01
C ASP A 37 -2.03 -7.09 -4.33
N GLY A 38 -1.11 -6.19 -4.69
CA GLY A 38 0.19 -6.04 -4.03
C GLY A 38 0.08 -5.61 -2.57
N ALA A 39 -0.73 -4.59 -2.27
CA ALA A 39 -0.93 -4.12 -0.90
C ALA A 39 -1.65 -5.16 -0.03
N THR A 40 -2.69 -5.80 -0.55
CA THR A 40 -3.44 -6.86 0.15
C THR A 40 -2.54 -8.07 0.45
N SER A 41 -1.74 -8.50 -0.54
CA SER A 41 -0.78 -9.58 -0.35
C SER A 41 0.31 -9.23 0.67
N SER A 42 0.76 -7.97 0.67
CA SER A 42 1.75 -7.47 1.64
C SER A 42 1.18 -7.45 3.07
N VAL A 43 -0.06 -6.99 3.25
CA VAL A 43 -0.77 -7.01 4.54
C VAL A 43 -0.93 -8.44 5.05
N SER A 44 -1.41 -9.36 4.21
CA SER A 44 -1.59 -10.77 4.56
C SER A 44 -0.27 -11.46 4.90
N SER A 45 0.80 -11.16 4.15
CA SER A 45 2.13 -11.70 4.43
C SER A 45 2.69 -11.13 5.73
N LEU A 46 2.57 -9.83 5.97
CA LEU A 46 3.04 -9.17 7.17
C LEU A 46 2.35 -9.71 8.42
N THR A 47 1.03 -9.77 8.40
CA THR A 47 0.22 -10.34 9.50
C THR A 47 0.54 -11.81 9.75
N SER A 48 0.68 -12.61 8.68
CA SER A 48 1.04 -14.02 8.82
C SER A 48 2.44 -14.22 9.39
N ASN A 49 3.43 -13.41 8.98
CA ASN A 49 4.78 -13.49 9.54
C ASN A 49 4.80 -13.14 11.03
N LEU A 50 4.08 -12.08 11.44
CA LEU A 50 4.01 -11.69 12.85
C LEU A 50 3.34 -12.78 13.70
N LEU A 51 2.20 -13.32 13.24
CA LEU A 51 1.43 -14.33 13.99
C LEU A 51 2.12 -15.70 14.04
N ASN A 52 2.89 -16.07 13.02
CA ASN A 52 3.66 -17.31 13.00
C ASN A 52 5.06 -17.17 13.60
N THR A 53 5.41 -16.00 14.15
CA THR A 53 6.71 -15.79 14.78
C THR A 53 6.85 -16.67 16.02
N ASN A 54 7.91 -17.49 16.07
CA ASN A 54 8.25 -18.28 17.23
C ASN A 54 8.95 -17.41 18.29
N PHE A 55 8.21 -16.54 18.98
CA PHE A 55 8.76 -15.66 20.02
C PHE A 55 9.63 -16.36 21.07
N PRO A 56 9.30 -17.58 21.55
CA PRO A 56 10.16 -18.31 22.49
C PRO A 56 11.60 -18.55 22.04
N SER A 57 11.84 -18.71 20.74
CA SER A 57 13.19 -18.92 20.19
C SER A 57 13.98 -17.62 20.02
N LEU A 58 13.34 -16.46 20.16
CA LEU A 58 13.94 -15.15 19.97
C LEU A 58 14.53 -14.57 21.27
N SER A 59 15.49 -13.65 21.13
CA SER A 59 15.98 -12.80 22.23
C SER A 59 15.02 -11.64 22.49
N CYS A 60 15.09 -11.01 23.67
CA CYS A 60 14.24 -9.84 24.01
C CYS A 60 14.30 -8.75 22.93
N SER A 61 15.52 -8.39 22.50
CA SER A 61 15.74 -7.39 21.46
C SER A 61 15.19 -7.82 20.10
N ALA A 62 15.28 -9.11 19.76
CA ALA A 62 14.71 -9.63 18.52
C ALA A 62 13.18 -9.60 18.55
N ILE A 63 12.55 -9.95 19.68
CA ILE A 63 11.10 -9.83 19.85
C ILE A 63 10.68 -8.38 19.65
N LYS A 64 11.31 -7.44 20.36
CA LYS A 64 11.03 -6.00 20.22
C LYS A 64 11.21 -5.52 18.78
N GLN A 65 12.30 -5.93 18.13
CA GLN A 65 12.58 -5.55 16.75
C GLN A 65 11.51 -6.08 15.78
N THR A 66 10.93 -7.26 16.04
CA THR A 66 9.81 -7.78 15.25
C THR A 66 8.61 -6.82 15.29
N PHE A 67 8.23 -6.32 16.46
CA PHE A 67 7.12 -5.37 16.58
C PHE A 67 7.44 -4.00 15.96
N VAL A 68 8.64 -3.45 16.19
CA VAL A 68 9.09 -2.20 15.56
C VAL A 68 9.07 -2.31 14.03
N THR A 69 9.56 -3.43 13.50
CA THR A 69 9.59 -3.67 12.04
C THR A 69 8.18 -3.84 11.48
N TYR A 70 7.27 -4.44 12.26
CA TYR A 70 5.86 -4.56 11.88
C TYR A 70 5.17 -3.19 11.84
N GLU A 71 5.33 -2.36 12.87
CA GLU A 71 4.75 -1.01 12.92
C GLU A 71 5.26 -0.13 11.79
N ALA A 72 6.55 -0.19 11.48
CA ALA A 72 7.12 0.52 10.34
C ALA A 72 6.50 0.07 9.01
N GLN A 73 6.29 -1.23 8.81
CA GLN A 73 5.66 -1.74 7.58
C GLN A 73 4.16 -1.39 7.52
N ALA A 74 3.45 -1.45 8.65
CA ALA A 74 2.05 -1.02 8.75
C ALA A 74 1.91 0.49 8.45
N ALA A 75 2.81 1.32 8.96
CA ALA A 75 2.84 2.76 8.66
C ALA A 75 3.16 3.04 7.18
N ASN A 76 4.06 2.27 6.57
CA ASN A 76 4.32 2.37 5.13
C ASN A 76 3.08 2.03 4.30
N LEU A 77 2.32 1.00 4.70
CA LEU A 77 1.04 0.65 4.07
C LEU A 77 -0.02 1.76 4.26
N GLU A 78 -0.07 2.38 5.45
CA GLU A 78 -0.96 3.52 5.71
C GLU A 78 -0.55 4.76 4.88
N SER A 79 0.74 5.00 4.68
CA SER A 79 1.22 6.10 3.81
C SER A 79 0.92 5.87 2.33
N GLY A 80 0.99 4.62 1.86
CA GLY A 80 0.54 4.22 0.51
C GLY A 80 -0.98 4.20 0.35
N SER A 81 -1.72 4.28 1.46
CA SER A 81 -3.16 4.15 1.48
C SER A 81 -3.91 5.30 0.78
N SER A 82 -3.30 6.47 0.62
CA SER A 82 -3.87 7.54 -0.19
C SER A 82 -4.06 7.12 -1.66
N MET A 83 -3.17 6.27 -2.19
CA MET A 83 -3.33 5.68 -3.52
C MET A 83 -4.38 4.56 -3.51
N LEU A 84 -4.50 3.82 -2.40
CA LEU A 84 -5.50 2.76 -2.22
C LEU A 84 -6.93 3.33 -2.16
N THR A 85 -7.13 4.43 -1.42
CA THR A 85 -8.41 5.15 -1.35
C THR A 85 -8.78 5.74 -2.71
N ALA A 86 -7.81 6.31 -3.44
CA ALA A 86 -8.02 6.79 -4.81
C ALA A 86 -8.39 5.66 -5.80
N ALA A 87 -7.94 4.43 -5.52
CA ALA A 87 -8.31 3.21 -6.22
C ALA A 87 -9.64 2.57 -5.74
N GLY A 88 -10.36 3.20 -4.80
CA GLY A 88 -11.65 2.70 -4.29
C GLY A 88 -11.54 1.58 -3.25
N ILE A 89 -10.37 1.39 -2.65
CA ILE A 89 -10.11 0.33 -1.67
C ILE A 89 -10.35 0.86 -0.26
N SER A 90 -11.11 0.11 0.55
CA SER A 90 -11.35 0.46 1.96
C SER A 90 -10.11 0.16 2.83
N THR A 91 -9.40 1.22 3.19
CA THR A 91 -8.21 1.22 4.06
C THR A 91 -8.55 0.87 5.51
N GLU A 92 -9.77 1.15 5.96
CA GLU A 92 -10.27 0.77 7.29
C GLU A 92 -10.23 -0.75 7.54
N SER A 93 -10.65 -1.55 6.55
CA SER A 93 -10.61 -3.01 6.68
C SER A 93 -9.19 -3.56 6.83
N THR A 94 -8.21 -2.87 6.24
CA THR A 94 -6.80 -3.23 6.30
C THR A 94 -6.20 -2.89 7.66
N LYS A 95 -6.49 -1.68 8.15
CA LYS A 95 -6.04 -1.22 9.47
C LYS A 95 -6.55 -2.12 10.59
N VAL A 96 -7.84 -2.47 10.57
CA VAL A 96 -8.44 -3.40 11.55
C VAL A 96 -7.72 -4.76 11.56
N LYS A 97 -7.36 -5.30 10.40
CA LYS A 97 -6.61 -6.57 10.31
C LYS A 97 -5.18 -6.44 10.87
N LEU A 98 -4.49 -5.34 10.55
CA LEU A 98 -3.15 -5.07 11.05
C LEU A 98 -3.15 -4.91 12.58
N ASP A 99 -4.10 -4.14 13.11
CA ASP A 99 -4.25 -3.93 14.55
C ASP A 99 -4.61 -5.23 15.27
N SER A 100 -5.53 -6.03 14.70
CA SER A 100 -5.88 -7.32 15.26
C SER A 100 -4.67 -8.26 15.34
N ALA A 101 -3.90 -8.38 14.27
CA ALA A 101 -2.72 -9.25 14.26
C ALA A 101 -1.63 -8.76 15.22
N TYR A 102 -1.42 -7.44 15.31
CA TYR A 102 -0.51 -6.82 16.27
C TYR A 102 -0.87 -7.20 17.71
N ASN A 103 -2.13 -6.99 18.09
CA ASN A 103 -2.61 -7.27 19.44
C ASN A 103 -2.55 -8.76 19.78
N THR A 104 -2.91 -9.64 18.84
CA THR A 104 -2.80 -11.09 19.02
C THR A 104 -1.35 -11.51 19.24
N ALA A 105 -0.43 -11.07 18.39
CA ALA A 105 0.98 -11.38 18.54
C ALA A 105 1.58 -10.83 19.83
N LYS A 106 1.19 -9.60 20.22
CA LYS A 106 1.60 -8.96 21.47
C LYS A 106 1.13 -9.77 22.69
N ALA A 107 -0.10 -10.27 22.68
CA ALA A 107 -0.62 -11.14 23.74
C ALA A 107 0.19 -12.46 23.86
N THR A 108 0.77 -12.96 22.76
CA THR A 108 1.68 -14.12 22.79
C THR A 108 3.10 -13.75 23.21
N ALA A 109 3.61 -12.60 22.79
CA ALA A 109 4.99 -12.19 23.02
C ALA A 109 5.23 -11.67 24.45
N ILE A 110 4.27 -10.97 25.05
CA ILE A 110 4.36 -10.45 26.44
C ILE A 110 4.74 -11.55 27.45
N PRO A 111 4.02 -12.69 27.55
CA PRO A 111 4.37 -13.72 28.54
C PRO A 111 5.76 -14.32 28.28
N VAL A 112 6.18 -14.43 27.00
CA VAL A 112 7.52 -14.88 26.63
C VAL A 112 8.59 -13.88 27.09
N MET A 113 8.35 -12.59 26.90
CA MET A 113 9.26 -11.54 27.35
C MET A 113 9.37 -11.49 28.87
N SER A 114 8.25 -11.60 29.58
CA SER A 114 8.22 -11.69 31.05
C SER A 114 8.98 -12.91 31.55
N ALA A 115 8.78 -14.09 30.96
CA ALA A 115 9.47 -15.32 31.33
C ALA A 115 10.99 -15.26 31.10
N LYS A 116 11.42 -14.50 30.08
CA LYS A 116 12.84 -14.24 29.79
C LYS A 116 13.46 -13.14 30.64
N GLY A 117 12.68 -12.44 31.46
CA GLY A 117 13.16 -11.30 32.25
C GLY A 117 13.49 -10.08 31.39
N CYS A 118 12.83 -9.90 30.25
CA CYS A 118 13.01 -8.71 29.42
C CYS A 118 12.52 -7.47 30.17
N SER A 119 13.35 -6.44 30.27
CA SER A 119 13.00 -5.15 30.88
C SER A 119 12.24 -4.21 29.94
N GLU A 120 12.18 -4.56 28.65
CA GLU A 120 11.58 -3.73 27.61
C GLU A 120 10.09 -4.05 27.44
N THR A 121 9.28 -3.04 27.13
CA THR A 121 7.85 -3.19 26.81
C THR A 121 7.62 -3.17 25.30
N LEU A 122 6.60 -3.91 24.85
CA LEU A 122 6.03 -3.89 23.50
C LEU A 122 4.86 -2.91 23.41
#